data_AF-A0A2D6PTJ8-F1
#
_entry.id   AF-A0A2D6PTJ8-F1
#
_cell.length_a   1.000
_cell.length_b   1.000
_cell.length_c   1.000
_cell.angle_alpha   90.00
_cell.angle_beta   90.00
_cell.angle_gamma   90.00
#
_symmetry.space_group_name_H-M   'P 1'
#
loop_
_entity.id
_entity.type
_entity.pdbx_description
1 polymer ?
#
loop_
_entity_poly.entity_id
_entity_poly.type
_entity_poly.pdbx_seq_one_letter_code
_entity_poly.pdbx_strand_id
1 'polypeptide(L)'
;MLRNDFTYQHPPALTDNSVSFEPARVQNVKFPRDVIRDRSGTCIDLAILYASMANAIGLEAYLCVVPGPCFPVIKMPHSLVRSKRAGS
;
A
#
# COMPACT_ATOMS: atom_id res chain seq x y z
N MET A 1 -10.11 -19.13 6.56
CA MET A 1 -11.14 -18.55 5.67
C MET A 1 -10.73 -17.11 5.35
N LEU A 2 -9.91 -16.90 4.32
CA LEU A 2 -9.62 -15.56 3.79
C LEU A 2 -10.50 -15.38 2.56
N ARG A 3 -11.41 -14.41 2.58
CA ARG A 3 -12.46 -14.24 1.56
C ARG A 3 -11.96 -13.85 0.15
N ASN A 4 -10.66 -13.57 -0.03
CA ASN A 4 -10.09 -13.00 -1.26
C ASN A 4 -8.73 -13.60 -1.71
N ASP A 5 -8.29 -14.75 -1.18
CA ASP A 5 -7.02 -15.44 -1.54
C ASP A 5 -5.70 -14.61 -1.45
N PHE A 6 -5.72 -13.36 -0.98
CA PHE A 6 -4.52 -12.57 -0.77
C PHE A 6 -3.82 -12.94 0.54
N THR A 7 -2.58 -13.40 0.45
CA THR A 7 -1.77 -13.78 1.62
C THR A 7 -0.77 -12.69 1.96
N TYR A 8 -0.85 -12.17 3.18
CA TYR A 8 0.18 -11.28 3.71
C TYR A 8 1.46 -12.08 3.94
N GLN A 9 2.53 -11.71 3.22
CA GLN A 9 3.84 -12.31 3.40
C GLN A 9 4.69 -11.40 4.28
N HIS A 10 5.23 -11.97 5.36
CA HIS A 10 6.22 -11.29 6.17
C HIS A 10 7.52 -11.21 5.37
N PRO A 11 8.17 -10.05 5.30
CA PRO A 11 9.39 -9.90 4.51
C PRO A 11 10.49 -10.86 4.98
N PRO A 12 11.25 -11.48 4.04
CA PRO A 12 12.45 -12.24 4.39
C PRO A 12 13.43 -11.31 5.09
N ALA A 13 13.96 -11.73 6.25
CA ALA A 13 14.87 -10.93 7.05
C ALA A 13 16.26 -10.89 6.39
N LEU A 14 16.42 -10.03 5.39
CA LEU A 14 17.72 -9.58 4.91
C LEU A 14 18.16 -8.40 5.80
N THR A 15 19.39 -8.44 6.31
CA THR A 15 19.89 -7.58 7.40
C THR A 15 20.62 -6.32 6.91
N ASP A 16 20.52 -5.97 5.64
CA ASP A 16 21.25 -4.84 5.04
C ASP A 16 20.42 -3.53 5.08
N ASN A 17 20.73 -2.65 6.03
CA ASN A 17 20.00 -1.40 6.24
C ASN A 17 20.21 -0.34 5.13
N SER A 18 21.05 -0.60 4.12
CA SER A 18 21.28 0.36 3.02
C SER A 18 20.21 0.31 1.92
N VAL A 19 19.37 -0.73 1.93
CA VAL A 19 18.41 -1.02 0.85
C VAL A 19 16.93 -1.03 1.30
N SER A 20 16.62 -0.69 2.56
CA SER A 20 15.23 -0.60 3.04
C SER A 20 15.07 0.27 4.30
N PHE A 21 13.96 1.01 4.38
CA PHE A 21 13.62 1.94 5.46
C PHE A 21 13.03 1.26 6.72
N GLU A 22 13.51 0.06 7.05
CA GLU A 22 13.19 -0.67 8.28
C GLU A 22 14.49 -1.14 8.94
N PRO A 23 14.82 -0.79 10.20
CA PRO A 23 16.13 -1.08 10.82
C PRO A 23 16.48 -2.57 11.02
N ALA A 24 15.64 -3.50 10.56
CA ALA A 24 15.78 -4.93 10.79
C ALA A 24 15.44 -5.84 9.60
N ARG A 25 14.86 -5.32 8.49
CA ARG A 25 14.29 -6.17 7.43
C ARG A 25 14.30 -5.47 6.07
N VAL A 26 15.20 -5.88 5.20
CA VAL A 26 15.12 -5.52 3.78
C VAL A 26 13.90 -6.18 3.15
N GLN A 27 13.00 -5.36 2.59
CA GLN A 27 11.79 -5.84 1.93
C GLN A 27 11.93 -5.64 0.42
N ASN A 28 11.78 -6.72 -0.35
CA ASN A 28 11.73 -6.63 -1.80
C ASN A 28 10.35 -6.13 -2.23
N VAL A 29 10.31 -5.12 -3.10
CA VAL A 29 9.06 -4.54 -3.62
C VAL A 29 8.69 -5.21 -4.93
N LYS A 30 7.49 -5.79 -4.99
CA LYS A 30 6.93 -6.41 -6.20
C LYS A 30 6.20 -5.38 -7.06
N PHE A 31 6.13 -5.63 -8.37
CA PHE A 31 5.23 -4.86 -9.23
C PHE A 31 3.77 -5.19 -8.92
N PRO A 32 2.83 -4.24 -9.07
CA PRO A 32 1.40 -4.47 -8.83
C PRO A 32 0.83 -5.70 -9.56
N ARG A 33 1.32 -5.97 -10.78
CA ARG A 33 0.93 -7.15 -11.57
C ARG A 33 1.35 -8.46 -10.90
N ASP A 34 2.55 -8.48 -10.32
CA ASP A 34 3.09 -9.67 -9.65
C ASP A 34 2.36 -9.91 -8.33
N VAL A 35 1.99 -8.84 -7.62
CA VAL A 35 1.15 -8.92 -6.40
C VAL A 35 -0.22 -9.53 -6.71
N ILE A 36 -0.85 -9.13 -7.81
CA ILE A 36 -2.13 -9.71 -8.26
C ILE A 36 -1.95 -11.18 -8.69
N ARG A 37 -0.87 -11.48 -9.42
CA ARG A 37 -0.60 -12.83 -9.95
C ARG A 37 -0.31 -13.83 -8.83
N ASP A 38 0.56 -13.46 -7.91
CA ASP A 38 0.97 -14.29 -6.77
C ASP A 38 -0.11 -14.33 -5.69
N ARG A 39 -1.06 -13.38 -5.73
CA ARG A 39 -2.04 -13.11 -4.67
C ARG A 39 -1.34 -13.00 -3.30
N SER A 40 -0.15 -12.42 -3.28
CA SER A 40 0.64 -12.30 -2.05
C SER A 40 1.57 -11.10 -2.11
N GLY A 41 1.77 -10.48 -0.95
CA GLY A 41 2.64 -9.32 -0.82
C GLY A 41 2.81 -8.86 0.62
N THR A 42 3.78 -7.98 0.81
CA THR A 42 4.04 -7.26 2.06
C THR A 42 3.10 -6.05 2.22
N CYS A 43 3.22 -5.32 3.33
CA CYS A 43 2.44 -4.10 3.57
C CYS A 43 2.68 -3.05 2.48
N ILE A 44 3.92 -2.90 2.02
CA ILE A 44 4.30 -1.95 0.97
C ILE A 44 3.79 -2.40 -0.41
N ASP A 45 3.85 -3.70 -0.73
CA ASP A 45 3.35 -4.23 -2.01
C ASP A 45 1.84 -4.00 -2.16
N LEU A 46 1.08 -4.27 -1.10
CA LEU A 46 -0.36 -4.08 -1.09
C LEU A 46 -0.73 -2.59 -1.10
N ALA A 47 0.04 -1.74 -0.41
CA ALA A 47 -0.14 -0.30 -0.44
C ALA A 47 0.11 0.26 -1.85
N ILE A 48 1.16 -0.18 -2.53
CA ILE A 48 1.48 0.22 -3.91
C ILE A 48 0.40 -0.25 -4.88
N LEU A 49 -0.07 -1.49 -4.75
CA LEU A 49 -1.16 -2.01 -5.57
C LEU A 49 -2.41 -1.13 -5.43
N TYR A 50 -2.83 -0.86 -4.19
CA TYR A 50 -4.03 -0.08 -3.93
C TYR A 50 -3.89 1.39 -4.38
N ALA A 51 -2.73 2.00 -4.14
CA ALA A 51 -2.43 3.36 -4.62
C ALA A 51 -2.41 3.42 -6.15
N SER A 52 -1.91 2.38 -6.82
CA SER A 52 -1.91 2.27 -8.29
C SER A 52 -3.32 2.16 -8.84
N MET A 53 -4.19 1.39 -8.19
CA MET A 53 -5.62 1.29 -8.55
C MET A 53 -6.34 2.64 -8.38
N ALA A 54 -6.08 3.34 -7.28
CA ALA A 54 -6.65 4.68 -7.03
C ALA A 54 -6.18 5.71 -8.08
N ASN A 55 -4.89 5.71 -8.42
CA ASN A 55 -4.36 6.56 -9.50
C ASN A 55 -4.98 6.22 -10.86
N ALA A 56 -5.23 4.93 -11.16
CA ALA A 56 -5.83 4.52 -12.43
C ALA A 56 -7.27 5.04 -12.63
N ILE A 57 -8.01 5.26 -11.54
CA ILE A 57 -9.35 5.89 -11.57
C ILE A 57 -9.31 7.42 -11.44
N GLY A 58 -8.12 8.04 -11.49
CA GLY A 58 -7.94 9.49 -11.43
C GLY A 58 -7.97 10.09 -10.02
N LEU A 59 -7.82 9.27 -8.97
CA LEU A 59 -7.68 9.77 -7.60
C LEU A 59 -6.20 9.96 -7.26
N GLU A 60 -5.87 11.08 -6.63
CA GLU A 60 -4.52 11.31 -6.11
C GLU A 60 -4.27 10.36 -4.92
N ALA A 61 -3.32 9.44 -5.08
CA ALA A 61 -2.93 8.50 -4.03
C ALA A 61 -1.45 8.63 -3.67
N TYR A 62 -1.18 8.49 -2.37
CA TYR A 62 0.12 8.63 -1.74
C TYR A 62 0.45 7.39 -0.92
N LEU A 63 1.73 7.15 -0.68
CA LEU A 63 2.20 6.11 0.22
C LEU A 63 2.67 6.77 1.51
N CYS A 64 2.01 6.45 2.62
CA CYS A 64 2.47 6.86 3.94
C CYS A 64 3.37 5.76 4.47
N VAL A 65 4.66 6.08 4.61
CA VAL A 65 5.66 5.19 5.18
C VAL A 65 5.92 5.66 6.61
N VAL A 66 5.50 4.85 7.57
CA VAL A 66 5.84 4.99 9.00
C VAL A 66 6.94 3.97 9.29
N PRO A 67 7.92 4.23 10.18
CA PRO A 67 8.87 3.20 10.58
C PRO A 67 8.13 1.95 11.07
N GLY A 68 8.18 0.85 10.30
CA GLY A 68 7.32 -0.33 10.45
C GLY A 68 6.31 -0.51 9.31
N PRO A 69 5.11 0.11 9.40
CA PRO A 69 4.03 -0.14 8.46
C PRO A 69 3.94 0.90 7.33
N CYS A 70 3.64 0.42 6.12
CA CYS A 70 3.26 1.27 4.99
C CYS A 70 1.74 1.15 4.73
N PHE A 71 1.09 2.29 4.53
CA PHE A 71 -0.33 2.34 4.20
C PHE A 71 -0.60 3.26 2.99
N PRO A 72 -1.56 2.91 2.13
CA PRO A 72 -1.99 3.79 1.05
C PRO A 72 -2.91 4.89 1.60
N VAL A 73 -2.68 6.12 1.15
CA VAL A 73 -3.49 7.30 1.48
C VAL A 73 -4.10 7.84 0.20
N ILE A 74 -5.43 7.88 0.13
CA ILE A 74 -6.15 8.44 -1.01
C ILE A 74 -6.63 9.84 -0.63
N LYS A 75 -6.23 10.84 -1.41
CA LYS A 75 -6.75 12.19 -1.28
C LYS A 75 -8.11 12.26 -1.95
N MET A 76 -9.13 12.60 -1.17
CA MET A 76 -10.47 12.80 -1.70
C MET A 76 -10.53 14.07 -2.57
N PRO A 77 -11.23 14.04 -3.71
CA PRO A 77 -11.42 15.23 -4.53
C PRO A 77 -12.26 16.26 -3.77
N HIS A 78 -11.91 17.54 -3.94
CA HIS A 78 -12.50 18.68 -3.22
C HIS A 78 -14.03 18.76 -3.37
N SER A 79 -14.59 18.25 -4.48
CA SER A 79 -16.03 18.21 -4.75
C SER A 79 -16.80 17.29 -3.80
N LEU A 80 -16.18 16.24 -3.26
CA LEU A 80 -16.84 15.28 -2.35
C LEU A 80 -16.66 15.64 -0.87
N VAL A 81 -15.66 16.47 -0.52
CA VAL A 81 -15.44 16.94 0.85
C VAL A 81 -16.53 17.94 1.28
N ARG A 82 -17.06 18.74 0.34
CA ARG A 82 -18.08 19.75 0.62
C ARG A 82 -19.47 19.16 0.91
N SER A 83 -19.77 17.97 0.37
CA SER A 83 -21.04 17.27 0.63
C SER A 83 -21.16 16.77 2.08
N LYS A 84 -20.05 16.43 2.75
CA LYS A 84 -20.08 15.96 4.15
C LYS A 84 -20.07 17.06 5.22
N ARG A 85 -19.83 18.32 4.87
CA ARG A 85 -19.84 19.46 5.83
C ARG A 85 -21.14 20.28 5.81
N ALA A 86 -22.09 19.96 4.92
CA ALA A 86 -23.37 20.68 4.80
C ALA A 86 -24.52 19.98 5.57
N GLY A 87 -24.20 19.16 6.58
CA GLY A 87 -25.15 18.40 7.37
C GLY A 87 -24.84 18.43 8.87
N SER A 88 -24.54 19.63 9.40
CA SER A 88 -24.48 19.95 10.82
C SER A 88 -25.24 21.23 11.09
#